data_AF-A0A2S4XMM2-F1
#
_entry.id   AF-A0A2S4XMM2-F1
#
_cell.length_a   1.000
_cell.length_b   1.000
_cell.length_c   1.000
_cell.angle_alpha   90.00
_cell.angle_beta   90.00
_cell.angle_gamma   90.00
#
_symmetry.space_group_name_H-M   'P 1'
#
loop_
_entity.id
_entity.type
_entity.pdbx_description
1 polymer ?
#
loop_
_entity_poly.entity_id
_entity_poly.type
_entity_poly.pdbx_seq_one_letter_code
_entity_poly.pdbx_strand_id
1 'polypeptide(L)'
;MTTDMDSAVLSGTIGLAGAVVGAAATFAGVVYQQRHQERTAREARRSERAEAATEAILAELLAIQALARRSEEGLRAEELQERKRSIHDHVATIIQVSHRLTEKRLRERVQNNAFFVLLSPPGDDRSRLDKRLAMLHLCEDSVLALGAHLRGDPPPEVGLQVRRLHARWPEFLGSTWYVES
;
A
#
# COMPACT_ATOMS: atom_id res chain seq x y z
N MET A 1 73.74 20.60 -27.66
CA MET A 1 73.39 19.22 -27.28
C MET A 1 72.76 19.30 -25.89
N THR A 2 71.49 19.73 -25.81
CA THR A 2 70.82 20.09 -24.53
C THR A 2 69.29 20.01 -24.62
N THR A 3 68.71 19.34 -25.63
CA THR A 3 67.25 19.31 -25.88
C THR A 3 66.54 18.06 -25.35
N ASP A 4 67.24 17.05 -24.83
CA ASP A 4 66.63 15.77 -24.41
C ASP A 4 66.19 15.70 -22.94
N MET A 5 66.67 16.58 -22.06
CA MET A 5 66.35 16.51 -20.63
C MET A 5 65.00 17.20 -20.29
N ASP A 6 64.61 18.23 -21.05
CA ASP A 6 63.34 18.94 -20.85
C ASP A 6 62.13 18.11 -21.32
N SER A 7 62.26 17.33 -22.39
CA SER A 7 61.17 16.51 -22.95
C SER A 7 60.79 15.31 -22.07
N ALA A 8 61.77 14.70 -21.39
CA ALA A 8 61.54 13.59 -20.47
C ALA A 8 60.79 14.03 -19.20
N VAL A 9 61.15 15.19 -18.62
CA VAL A 9 60.50 15.76 -17.42
C VAL A 9 59.11 16.30 -17.74
N LEU A 10 58.90 16.85 -18.94
CA LEU A 10 57.56 17.26 -19.40
C LEU A 10 56.65 16.04 -19.68
N SER A 11 57.19 14.94 -20.21
CA SER A 11 56.38 13.73 -20.46
C SER A 11 55.98 13.00 -19.17
N GLY A 12 56.87 12.97 -18.16
CA GLY A 12 56.62 12.33 -16.87
C GLY A 12 55.56 13.05 -16.03
N THR A 13 55.47 14.38 -16.13
CA THR A 13 54.44 15.19 -15.44
C THR A 13 53.07 15.10 -16.13
N ILE A 14 53.03 15.02 -17.46
CA ILE A 14 51.79 14.77 -18.23
C ILE A 14 51.24 13.36 -17.93
N GLY A 15 52.10 12.35 -17.84
CA GLY A 15 51.70 10.98 -17.47
C GLY A 15 51.13 10.86 -16.05
N LEU A 16 51.72 11.58 -15.08
CA LEU A 16 51.28 11.55 -13.68
C LEU A 16 50.00 12.36 -13.47
N ALA A 17 49.82 13.48 -14.19
CA ALA A 17 48.57 14.23 -14.22
C ALA A 17 47.41 13.42 -14.84
N GLY A 18 47.67 12.67 -15.92
CA GLY A 18 46.69 11.76 -16.52
C GLY A 18 46.27 10.62 -15.58
N ALA A 19 47.21 10.06 -14.81
CA ALA A 19 46.94 9.00 -13.84
C ALA A 19 46.04 9.45 -12.68
N VAL A 20 46.23 10.68 -12.16
CA VAL A 20 45.40 11.24 -11.09
C VAL A 20 43.97 11.51 -11.56
N VAL A 21 43.82 12.07 -12.77
CA VAL A 21 42.49 12.30 -13.38
C VAL A 21 41.77 10.98 -13.67
N GLY A 22 42.50 9.96 -14.17
CA GLY A 22 41.95 8.62 -14.39
C GLY A 22 41.51 7.92 -13.09
N ALA A 23 42.29 8.06 -12.02
CA ALA A 23 41.93 7.50 -10.71
C ALA A 23 40.66 8.17 -10.14
N ALA A 24 40.59 9.50 -10.18
CA ALA A 24 39.43 10.26 -9.70
C ALA A 24 38.15 9.92 -10.47
N ALA A 25 38.23 9.77 -11.80
CA ALA A 25 37.09 9.35 -12.63
C ALA A 25 36.59 7.94 -12.27
N THR A 26 37.51 7.02 -11.94
CA THR A 26 37.17 5.65 -11.54
C THR A 26 36.46 5.63 -10.18
N PHE A 27 36.95 6.37 -9.18
CA PHE A 27 36.29 6.49 -7.88
C PHE A 27 34.93 7.18 -7.98
N ALA A 28 34.80 8.24 -8.78
CA ALA A 28 33.52 8.90 -9.03
C ALA A 28 32.51 7.96 -9.72
N GLY A 29 32.98 7.16 -10.68
CA GLY A 29 32.19 6.11 -11.34
C GLY A 29 31.68 5.05 -10.36
N VAL A 30 32.55 4.52 -9.49
CA VAL A 30 32.18 3.52 -8.47
C VAL A 30 31.16 4.09 -7.49
N VAL A 31 31.35 5.29 -6.96
CA VAL A 31 30.41 5.92 -6.02
C VAL A 31 29.07 6.23 -6.69
N TYR A 32 29.09 6.71 -7.93
CA TYR A 32 27.86 6.95 -8.70
C TYR A 32 27.10 5.66 -8.95
N GLN A 33 27.79 4.61 -9.41
CA GLN A 33 27.19 3.31 -9.68
C GLN A 33 26.67 2.64 -8.41
N GLN A 34 27.40 2.74 -7.29
CA GLN A 34 26.95 2.25 -5.99
C GLN A 34 25.71 2.99 -5.51
N ARG A 35 25.67 4.33 -5.60
CA ARG A 35 24.48 5.11 -5.24
C ARG A 35 23.29 4.82 -6.15
N HIS A 36 23.53 4.59 -7.44
CA HIS A 36 22.49 4.20 -8.37
C HIS A 36 21.93 2.82 -8.01
N GLN A 37 22.79 1.82 -7.79
CA GLN A 37 22.40 0.49 -7.34
C GLN A 37 21.63 0.51 -6.02
N GLU A 38 22.05 1.31 -5.04
CA GLU A 38 21.32 1.48 -3.78
C GLU A 38 19.93 2.07 -3.99
N ARG A 39 19.77 3.04 -4.91
CA ARG A 39 18.46 3.62 -5.24
C ARG A 39 17.55 2.58 -5.88
N THR A 40 18.03 1.87 -6.89
CA THR A 40 17.27 0.82 -7.58
C THR A 40 16.90 -0.31 -6.61
N ALA A 41 17.81 -0.73 -5.73
CA ALA A 41 17.53 -1.74 -4.71
C ALA A 41 16.49 -1.26 -3.68
N ARG A 42 16.50 0.03 -3.31
CA ARG A 42 15.47 0.61 -2.43
C ARG A 42 14.11 0.68 -3.11
N GLU A 43 14.07 1.00 -4.40
CA GLU A 43 12.84 1.03 -5.20
C GLU A 43 12.26 -0.37 -5.37
N ALA A 44 13.07 -1.36 -5.73
CA ALA A 44 12.67 -2.76 -5.81
C ALA A 44 12.08 -3.26 -4.48
N ARG A 45 12.78 -3.04 -3.36
CA ARG A 45 12.28 -3.40 -2.01
C ARG A 45 11.00 -2.68 -1.64
N ARG A 46 10.76 -1.46 -2.15
CA ARG A 46 9.51 -0.73 -1.92
C ARG A 46 8.37 -1.35 -2.72
N SER A 47 8.61 -1.74 -3.97
CA SER A 47 7.63 -2.45 -4.81
C SER A 47 7.24 -3.78 -4.17
N GLU A 48 8.23 -4.61 -3.82
CA GLU A 48 8.01 -5.92 -3.18
C GLU A 48 7.17 -5.80 -1.90
N ARG A 49 7.45 -4.78 -1.07
CA ARG A 49 6.67 -4.52 0.15
C ARG A 49 5.25 -4.05 -0.13
N ALA A 50 5.05 -3.27 -1.19
CA ALA A 50 3.73 -2.77 -1.58
C ALA A 50 2.87 -3.90 -2.20
N GLU A 51 3.48 -4.78 -2.99
CA GLU A 51 2.85 -6.00 -3.52
C GLU A 51 2.45 -6.94 -2.39
N ALA A 52 3.37 -7.27 -1.49
CA ALA A 52 3.07 -8.12 -0.33
C ALA A 52 1.99 -7.51 0.58
N ALA A 53 1.98 -6.19 0.75
CA ALA A 53 0.91 -5.51 1.47
C ALA A 53 -0.44 -5.61 0.76
N THR A 54 -0.45 -5.50 -0.57
CA THR A 54 -1.65 -5.64 -1.39
C THR A 54 -2.22 -7.05 -1.29
N GLU A 55 -1.39 -8.08 -1.41
CA GLU A 55 -1.80 -9.48 -1.26
C GLU A 55 -2.36 -9.78 0.13
N ALA A 56 -1.70 -9.29 1.18
CA ALA A 56 -2.20 -9.43 2.55
C ALA A 56 -3.58 -8.78 2.70
N ILE A 57 -3.76 -7.54 2.23
CA ILE A 57 -5.07 -6.86 2.29
C ILE A 57 -6.13 -7.63 1.51
N LEU A 58 -5.81 -8.16 0.33
CA LEU A 58 -6.75 -8.98 -0.45
C LEU A 58 -7.18 -10.23 0.34
N ALA A 59 -6.26 -10.92 1.00
CA ALA A 59 -6.58 -12.08 1.83
C ALA A 59 -7.54 -11.73 2.97
N GLU A 60 -7.30 -10.63 3.69
CA GLU A 60 -8.17 -10.15 4.77
C GLU A 60 -9.57 -9.76 4.26
N LEU A 61 -9.65 -9.07 3.11
CA LEU A 61 -10.93 -8.70 2.49
C LEU A 61 -11.76 -9.93 2.09
N LEU A 62 -11.10 -10.95 1.53
CA LEU A 62 -11.75 -12.22 1.18
C LEU A 62 -12.21 -12.99 2.42
N ALA A 63 -11.45 -12.94 3.52
CA ALA A 63 -11.85 -13.53 4.79
C ALA A 63 -13.11 -12.85 5.36
N ILE A 64 -13.16 -11.51 5.33
CA ILE A 64 -14.37 -10.74 5.71
C ILE A 64 -15.55 -11.13 4.82
N GLN A 65 -15.37 -11.22 3.50
CA GLN A 65 -16.45 -11.64 2.60
C GLN A 65 -16.93 -13.07 2.90
N ALA A 66 -16.02 -14.00 3.22
CA ALA A 66 -16.38 -15.36 3.60
C ALA A 66 -17.19 -15.39 4.90
N LEU A 67 -16.82 -14.60 5.91
CA LEU A 67 -17.59 -14.42 7.13
C LEU A 67 -18.96 -13.82 6.82
N ALA A 68 -19.01 -12.72 6.05
CA ALA A 68 -20.23 -12.02 5.68
C ALA A 68 -21.23 -12.91 4.92
N ARG A 69 -20.75 -13.81 4.04
CA ARG A 69 -21.62 -14.72 3.28
C ARG A 69 -22.25 -15.83 4.12
N ARG A 70 -21.67 -16.18 5.26
CA ARG A 70 -22.24 -17.21 6.15
C ARG A 70 -23.52 -16.69 6.80
N SER A 71 -24.55 -17.53 6.84
CA SER A 71 -25.79 -17.22 7.58
C SER A 71 -25.48 -17.04 9.07
N GLU A 72 -26.18 -16.10 9.70
CA GLU A 72 -26.18 -15.93 11.16
C GLU A 72 -27.29 -16.76 11.83
N GLU A 73 -28.17 -17.36 11.03
CA GLU A 73 -29.30 -18.15 11.51
C GLU A 73 -28.80 -19.39 12.27
N GLY A 74 -29.30 -19.56 13.49
CA GLY A 74 -28.93 -20.68 14.35
C GLY A 74 -27.59 -20.53 15.09
N LEU A 75 -26.85 -19.43 14.88
CA LEU A 75 -25.63 -19.17 15.67
C LEU A 75 -25.98 -18.80 17.10
N ARG A 76 -25.21 -19.35 18.05
CA ARG A 76 -25.25 -18.95 19.46
C ARG A 76 -24.67 -17.56 19.64
N ALA A 77 -25.03 -16.90 20.75
CA ALA A 77 -24.52 -15.55 21.06
C ALA A 77 -22.98 -15.50 21.10
N GLU A 78 -22.33 -16.54 21.63
CA GLU A 78 -20.87 -16.66 21.66
C GLU A 78 -20.26 -16.71 20.25
N GLU A 79 -20.90 -17.43 19.32
CA GLU A 79 -20.43 -17.57 17.93
C GLU A 79 -20.62 -16.28 17.15
N LEU A 80 -21.71 -15.55 17.41
CA LEU A 80 -21.92 -14.21 16.85
C LEU A 80 -20.87 -13.22 17.36
N GLN A 81 -20.54 -13.29 18.65
CA GLN A 81 -19.52 -12.43 19.25
C GLN A 81 -18.12 -12.74 18.69
N GLU A 82 -17.78 -14.02 18.55
CA GLU A 82 -16.51 -14.43 17.95
C GLU A 82 -16.43 -13.99 16.49
N ARG A 83 -17.51 -14.14 15.72
CA ARG A 83 -17.59 -13.61 14.36
C ARG A 83 -17.38 -12.11 14.30
N LYS A 84 -18.02 -11.32 15.19
CA LYS A 84 -17.80 -9.86 15.27
C LYS A 84 -16.34 -9.55 15.53
N ARG A 85 -15.72 -10.26 16.49
CA ARG A 85 -14.30 -10.13 16.82
C ARG A 85 -13.40 -10.44 15.62
N SER A 86 -13.63 -11.55 14.92
CA SER A 86 -12.84 -11.89 13.73
C SER A 86 -12.91 -10.80 12.66
N ILE A 87 -14.10 -10.24 12.40
CA ILE A 87 -14.23 -9.12 11.44
C ILE A 87 -13.44 -7.90 11.91
N HIS A 88 -13.49 -7.56 13.20
CA HIS A 88 -12.69 -6.47 13.77
C HIS A 88 -11.19 -6.70 13.58
N ASP A 89 -10.71 -7.92 13.84
CA ASP A 89 -9.30 -8.28 13.71
C ASP A 89 -8.83 -8.15 12.24
N HIS A 90 -9.61 -8.68 11.29
CA HIS A 90 -9.32 -8.53 9.86
C HIS A 90 -9.27 -7.06 9.42
N VAL A 91 -10.22 -6.22 9.88
CA VAL A 91 -10.23 -4.78 9.57
C VAL A 91 -9.01 -4.08 10.17
N ALA A 92 -8.64 -4.40 11.42
CA ALA A 92 -7.45 -3.85 12.04
C ALA A 92 -6.17 -4.20 11.26
N THR A 93 -6.05 -5.45 10.81
CA THR A 93 -4.95 -5.88 9.93
C THR A 93 -4.94 -5.10 8.61
N ILE A 94 -6.09 -4.91 7.96
CA ILE A 94 -6.18 -4.11 6.73
C ILE A 94 -5.66 -2.69 6.95
N ILE A 95 -6.14 -2.00 8.00
CA ILE A 95 -5.74 -0.62 8.30
C ILE A 95 -4.23 -0.54 8.58
N GLN A 96 -3.67 -1.48 9.34
CA GLN A 96 -2.24 -1.51 9.65
C GLN A 96 -1.39 -1.74 8.39
N VAL A 97 -1.77 -2.72 7.56
CA VAL A 97 -1.01 -3.08 6.37
C VAL A 97 -1.15 -2.04 5.27
N SER A 98 -2.29 -1.37 5.16
CA SER A 98 -2.53 -0.34 4.13
C SER A 98 -1.58 0.84 4.21
N HIS A 99 -0.97 1.12 5.37
CA HIS A 99 0.09 2.14 5.50
C HIS A 99 1.33 1.86 4.63
N ARG A 100 1.51 0.62 4.17
CA ARG A 100 2.59 0.22 3.27
C ARG A 100 2.27 0.47 1.78
N LEU A 101 0.99 0.74 1.45
CA LEU A 101 0.60 1.13 0.10
C LEU A 101 1.18 2.52 -0.20
N THR A 102 1.86 2.65 -1.33
CA THR A 102 2.52 3.90 -1.74
C THR A 102 1.52 4.91 -2.29
N GLU A 103 0.55 4.45 -3.07
CA GLU A 103 -0.47 5.30 -3.68
C GLU A 103 -1.49 5.81 -2.64
N LYS A 104 -1.48 7.12 -2.41
CA LYS A 104 -2.33 7.77 -1.40
C LYS A 104 -3.83 7.52 -1.63
N ARG A 105 -4.31 7.67 -2.86
CA ARG A 105 -5.74 7.51 -3.19
C ARG A 105 -6.22 6.08 -2.95
N LEU A 106 -5.43 5.09 -3.38
CA LEU A 106 -5.73 3.69 -3.13
C LEU A 106 -5.76 3.38 -1.62
N ARG A 107 -4.75 3.84 -0.88
CA ARG A 107 -4.66 3.67 0.57
C ARG A 107 -5.89 4.26 1.27
N GLU A 108 -6.26 5.49 0.95
CA GLU A 108 -7.45 6.16 1.54
C GLU A 108 -8.74 5.41 1.21
N ARG A 109 -8.90 4.94 -0.04
CA ARG A 109 -10.07 4.16 -0.45
C ARG A 109 -10.19 2.85 0.33
N VAL A 110 -9.08 2.10 0.46
CA VAL A 110 -9.05 0.85 1.22
C VAL A 110 -9.34 1.09 2.71
N GLN A 111 -8.72 2.11 3.30
CA GLN A 111 -8.92 2.44 4.72
C GLN A 111 -10.36 2.88 4.99
N ASN A 112 -10.93 3.75 4.16
CA ASN A 112 -12.32 4.16 4.27
C ASN A 112 -13.25 2.95 4.15
N ASN A 113 -13.07 2.11 3.13
CA ASN A 113 -13.93 0.95 2.96
C ASN A 113 -13.84 -0.02 4.15
N ALA A 114 -12.63 -0.30 4.65
CA ALA A 114 -12.42 -1.15 5.82
C ALA A 114 -13.05 -0.56 7.09
N PHE A 115 -12.96 0.76 7.28
CA PHE A 115 -13.64 1.44 8.38
C PHE A 115 -15.16 1.31 8.28
N PHE A 116 -15.72 1.52 7.09
CA PHE A 116 -17.16 1.42 6.85
C PHE A 116 -17.72 -0.02 7.01
N VAL A 117 -16.87 -1.06 6.97
CA VAL A 117 -17.28 -2.44 7.29
C VAL A 117 -17.75 -2.57 8.74
N LEU A 118 -17.10 -1.86 9.68
CA LEU A 118 -17.44 -1.89 11.10
C LEU A 118 -18.46 -0.83 11.50
N LEU A 119 -18.74 0.12 10.62
CA LEU A 119 -19.48 1.33 10.94
C LEU A 119 -20.94 1.02 11.30
N SER A 120 -21.32 1.32 12.54
CA SER A 120 -22.69 1.30 13.06
C SER A 120 -22.99 2.61 13.81
N PRO A 121 -23.24 3.72 13.10
CA PRO A 121 -23.48 5.02 13.73
C PRO A 121 -24.78 5.01 14.56
N PRO A 122 -24.91 5.88 15.56
CA PRO A 122 -26.18 6.10 16.24
C PRO A 122 -27.29 6.43 15.23
N GLY A 123 -28.42 5.73 15.32
CA GLY A 123 -29.54 5.91 14.37
C GLY A 123 -29.39 5.18 13.03
N ASP A 124 -28.41 4.28 12.89
CA ASP A 124 -28.33 3.37 11.74
C ASP A 124 -29.44 2.30 11.77
N ASP A 125 -30.56 2.64 11.11
CA ASP A 125 -31.79 1.86 10.97
C ASP A 125 -31.73 0.74 9.91
N ARG A 126 -30.59 0.56 9.25
CA ARG A 126 -30.43 -0.49 8.23
C ARG A 126 -30.70 -1.87 8.81
N SER A 127 -31.36 -2.72 8.03
CA SER A 127 -31.55 -4.11 8.41
C SER A 127 -30.21 -4.86 8.48
N ARG A 128 -30.17 -6.00 9.20
CA ARG A 128 -28.98 -6.85 9.23
C ARG A 128 -28.53 -7.29 7.83
N LEU A 129 -29.50 -7.54 6.93
CA LEU A 129 -29.24 -7.89 5.54
C LEU A 129 -28.56 -6.72 4.81
N ASP A 130 -29.05 -5.50 4.97
CA ASP A 130 -28.46 -4.31 4.33
C ASP A 130 -27.04 -4.05 4.81
N LYS A 131 -26.78 -4.21 6.12
CA LYS A 131 -25.43 -4.08 6.69
C LYS A 131 -24.48 -5.14 6.11
N ARG A 132 -24.95 -6.38 5.99
CA ARG A 132 -24.20 -7.49 5.38
C ARG A 132 -23.89 -7.24 3.90
N LEU A 133 -24.85 -6.76 3.12
CA LEU A 133 -24.65 -6.41 1.71
C LEU A 133 -23.70 -5.22 1.56
N ALA A 134 -23.82 -4.20 2.42
CA ALA A 134 -22.91 -3.07 2.43
C ALA A 134 -21.45 -3.51 2.66
N MET A 135 -21.21 -4.39 3.64
CA MET A 135 -19.89 -4.98 3.89
C MET A 135 -19.35 -5.72 2.65
N LEU A 136 -20.18 -6.52 1.96
CA LEU A 136 -19.75 -7.20 0.73
C LEU A 136 -19.33 -6.24 -0.37
N HIS A 137 -20.12 -5.17 -0.60
CA HIS A 137 -19.82 -4.15 -1.60
C HIS A 137 -18.56 -3.34 -1.28
N LEU A 138 -18.32 -3.03 0.00
CA LEU A 138 -17.09 -2.35 0.45
C LEU A 138 -15.86 -3.20 0.17
N CYS A 139 -15.93 -4.49 0.52
CA CYS A 139 -14.84 -5.43 0.23
C CYS A 139 -14.61 -5.58 -1.27
N GLU A 140 -15.68 -5.72 -2.05
CA GLU A 140 -15.61 -5.83 -3.52
C GLU A 140 -14.96 -4.60 -4.16
N ASP A 141 -15.37 -3.39 -3.75
CA ASP A 141 -14.80 -2.14 -4.24
C ASP A 141 -13.30 -2.02 -3.95
N SER A 142 -12.86 -2.45 -2.75
CA SER A 142 -11.43 -2.51 -2.41
C SER A 142 -10.67 -3.56 -3.21
N VAL A 143 -11.24 -4.76 -3.40
CA VAL A 143 -10.62 -5.82 -4.21
C VAL A 143 -10.43 -5.37 -5.66
N LEU A 144 -11.43 -4.72 -6.26
CA LEU A 144 -11.33 -4.20 -7.62
C LEU A 144 -10.26 -3.11 -7.75
N ALA A 145 -10.18 -2.20 -6.77
CA ALA A 145 -9.17 -1.13 -6.75
C ALA A 145 -7.74 -1.68 -6.60
N LEU A 146 -7.54 -2.64 -5.68
CA LEU A 146 -6.25 -3.31 -5.48
C LEU A 146 -5.85 -4.15 -6.71
N GLY A 147 -6.81 -4.85 -7.32
CA GLY A 147 -6.58 -5.61 -8.53
C GLY A 147 -6.17 -4.73 -9.72
N ALA A 148 -6.81 -3.57 -9.90
CA ALA A 148 -6.39 -2.59 -10.90
C ALA A 148 -4.97 -2.07 -10.64
N HIS A 149 -4.65 -1.76 -9.38
CA HIS A 149 -3.31 -1.33 -8.98
C HIS A 149 -2.23 -2.37 -9.33
N LEU A 150 -2.46 -3.65 -9.04
CA LEU A 150 -1.52 -4.74 -9.36
C LEU A 150 -1.28 -4.89 -10.87
N ARG A 151 -2.27 -4.58 -11.71
CA ARG A 151 -2.15 -4.62 -13.17
C ARG A 151 -1.56 -3.35 -13.78
N GLY A 152 -1.39 -2.29 -12.98
CA GLY A 152 -1.04 -0.96 -13.48
C GLY A 152 -2.18 -0.26 -14.23
N ASP A 153 -3.42 -0.72 -14.05
CA ASP A 153 -4.61 -0.11 -14.64
C ASP A 153 -4.99 1.18 -13.89
N PRO A 154 -5.69 2.13 -14.54
CA PRO A 154 -6.31 3.24 -13.80
C PRO A 154 -7.29 2.71 -12.75
N PRO A 155 -7.39 3.35 -11.57
CA PRO A 155 -8.29 2.91 -10.53
C PRO A 155 -9.74 2.98 -11.03
N PRO A 156 -10.55 1.91 -10.84
CA PRO A 156 -11.93 1.92 -11.28
C PRO A 156 -12.73 2.97 -10.53
N GLU A 157 -13.85 3.43 -11.09
CA GLU A 157 -14.78 4.26 -10.34
C GLU A 157 -15.27 3.55 -9.07
N VAL A 158 -15.60 4.33 -8.03
CA VAL A 158 -16.22 3.79 -6.81
C VAL A 158 -17.61 3.28 -7.15
N GLY A 159 -17.92 2.04 -6.76
CA GLY A 159 -19.22 1.42 -7.04
C GLY A 159 -20.39 2.23 -6.48
N LEU A 160 -21.54 2.22 -7.16
CA LEU A 160 -22.71 3.03 -6.77
C LEU A 160 -23.17 2.77 -5.32
N GLN A 161 -23.15 1.52 -4.88
CA GLN A 161 -23.58 1.16 -3.52
C GLN A 161 -22.62 1.72 -2.46
N VAL A 162 -21.31 1.65 -2.71
CA VAL A 162 -20.29 2.25 -1.84
C VAL A 162 -20.41 3.76 -1.81
N ARG A 163 -20.62 4.41 -2.97
CA ARG A 163 -20.86 5.87 -3.03
C ARG A 163 -22.10 6.28 -2.22
N ARG A 164 -23.20 5.54 -2.34
CA ARG A 164 -24.43 5.79 -1.56
C ARG A 164 -24.18 5.63 -0.06
N LEU A 165 -23.41 4.62 0.32
CA LEU A 165 -23.05 4.41 1.72
C LEU A 165 -22.19 5.55 2.28
N HIS A 166 -21.16 5.96 1.55
CA HIS A 166 -20.32 7.10 1.92
C HIS A 166 -21.12 8.41 1.99
N ALA A 167 -22.06 8.63 1.06
CA ALA A 167 -22.93 9.80 1.06
C ALA A 167 -23.94 9.81 2.22
N ARG A 168 -24.24 8.65 2.81
CA ARG A 168 -25.13 8.54 3.97
C ARG A 168 -24.49 9.05 5.25
N TRP A 169 -23.17 8.86 5.39
CA TRP A 169 -22.41 9.36 6.54
C TRP A 169 -21.06 9.94 6.12
N PRO A 170 -21.06 11.10 5.44
CA PRO A 170 -19.85 11.72 4.92
C PRO A 170 -18.85 12.13 6.01
N GLU A 171 -19.31 12.39 7.22
CA GLU A 171 -18.50 12.79 8.37
C GLU A 171 -17.48 11.73 8.80
N PHE A 172 -17.70 10.46 8.47
CA PHE A 172 -16.76 9.39 8.79
C PHE A 172 -15.71 9.15 7.70
N LEU A 173 -15.80 9.81 6.54
CA LEU A 173 -14.78 9.69 5.50
C LEU A 173 -13.44 10.28 5.98
N GLY A 174 -12.36 9.52 5.84
CA GLY A 174 -11.04 9.92 6.32
C GLY A 174 -10.86 9.82 7.83
N SER A 175 -11.88 9.36 8.56
CA SER A 175 -11.74 9.04 9.98
C SER A 175 -10.86 7.79 10.13
N THR A 176 -9.87 7.89 11.01
CA THR A 176 -8.92 6.80 11.28
C THR A 176 -9.25 6.03 12.56
N TRP A 177 -10.20 6.52 13.37
CA TRP A 177 -10.55 5.95 14.66
C TRP A 177 -12.03 6.21 14.99
N TYR A 178 -12.74 5.15 15.37
CA TYR A 178 -13.94 5.27 16.21
C TYR A 178 -13.79 4.25 17.33
N VAL A 179 -13.97 4.73 18.56
CA VAL A 179 -14.12 3.89 19.74
C VAL A 179 -15.62 3.76 19.92
N GLU A 180 -16.17 2.54 19.79
CA GLU A 180 -17.56 2.27 20.23
C GLU A 180 -17.66 2.73 21.69
N SER A 181 -18.69 3.55 21.99
CA SER A 181 -19.17 3.80 23.36
C SER A 181 -20.39 2.93 23.61
#